data_AF-A0A536EEE0-F1
#
_entry.id   AF-A0A536EEE0-F1
#
_cell.length_a   1.000
_cell.length_b   1.000
_cell.length_c   1.000
_cell.angle_alpha   90.00
_cell.angle_beta   90.00
_cell.angle_gamma   90.00
#
_symmetry.space_group_name_H-M   'P 1'
#
loop_
_entity.id
_entity.type
_entity.pdbx_description
1 polymer ?
#
loop_
_entity_poly.entity_id
_entity_poly.type
_entity_poly.pdbx_seq_one_letter_code
_entity_poly.pdbx_strand_id
1 'polypeptide(L)' 'MPEFPATLGELRRSEYLVRPIRAELRRNLIRKLSAGDELFPGILGYDDSVIPQIEN' A
#
# COMPACT_ATOMS: atom_id res chain seq x y z
N MET A 1 -5.52 -14.62 -10.95
CA MET A 1 -4.63 -13.79 -10.10
C MET A 1 -3.62 -13.12 -11.02
N PRO A 2 -3.31 -11.83 -10.89
CA PRO A 2 -2.25 -11.23 -11.69
C PRO A 2 -0.91 -11.84 -11.27
N GLU A 3 -0.07 -12.16 -12.26
CA GLU A 3 1.28 -12.65 -12.04
C GLU A 3 2.18 -11.45 -11.66
N PHE A 4 2.50 -11.33 -10.38
CA PHE A 4 3.44 -10.33 -9.87
C PHE A 4 4.86 -10.89 -9.88
N PRO A 5 5.90 -10.06 -10.14
CA PRO A 5 7.28 -10.49 -9.99
C PRO A 5 7.52 -11.04 -8.58
N ALA A 6 8.06 -12.26 -8.51
CA ALA A 6 8.30 -12.99 -7.27
C ALA A 6 9.69 -12.67 -6.68
N THR A 7 10.60 -12.12 -7.49
CA THR A 7 11.94 -11.75 -7.07
C THR A 7 12.25 -10.27 -7.33
N LEU A 8 13.19 -9.71 -6.56
CA LEU A 8 13.71 -8.37 -6.82
C LEU A 8 14.33 -8.28 -8.24
N GLY A 9 14.93 -9.37 -8.72
CA GLY A 9 15.46 -9.45 -10.08
C GLY A 9 14.37 -9.33 -11.14
N GLU A 10 13.23 -9.99 -10.95
CA GLU A 10 12.07 -9.86 -11.83
C GLU A 10 11.44 -8.47 -11.76
N LEU A 11 11.32 -7.90 -10.55
CA LEU A 11 10.78 -6.54 -10.38
C LEU A 11 11.65 -5.49 -11.05
N ARG A 12 12.98 -5.66 -11.05
CA ARG A 12 13.88 -4.75 -11.77
C ARG A 12 13.83 -4.90 -13.29
N ARG A 13 13.46 -6.09 -13.78
CA ARG A 13 13.29 -6.37 -15.22
C ARG A 13 11.92 -5.97 -15.74
N SER A 14 10.91 -5.91 -14.87
CA SER A 14 9.66 -5.28 -15.23
C SER A 14 9.89 -3.78 -15.40
N GLU A 15 9.08 -3.12 -16.23
CA GLU A 15 9.12 -1.66 -16.42
C GLU A 15 8.61 -0.91 -15.18
N TYR A 16 8.91 -1.42 -13.99
CA TYR A 16 8.52 -0.86 -12.73
C TYR A 16 9.29 0.44 -12.47
N LEU A 17 8.55 1.53 -12.44
CA LEU A 17 9.06 2.84 -12.06
C LEU A 17 9.22 2.91 -10.53
N VAL A 18 10.47 3.00 -10.09
CA VAL A 18 10.80 3.24 -8.67
C VAL A 18 10.27 4.59 -8.25
N ARG A 19 9.39 4.60 -7.24
CA ARG A 19 8.80 5.82 -6.69
C ARG A 19 9.09 5.90 -5.19
N PRO A 20 9.17 7.11 -4.61
CA PRO A 20 9.35 7.24 -3.17
C PRO A 20 8.26 6.46 -2.42
N ILE A 21 8.63 5.81 -1.31
CA ILE A 21 7.72 5.02 -0.48
C ILE A 21 6.45 5.80 -0.13
N ARG A 22 6.57 7.09 0.24
CA ARG A 22 5.41 7.95 0.53
C ARG A 22 4.43 8.04 -0.63
N ALA A 23 4.92 8.10 -1.87
CA ALA A 23 4.08 8.15 -3.05
C ALA A 23 3.42 6.79 -3.34
N GLU A 24 4.13 5.67 -3.13
CA GLU A 24 3.57 4.31 -3.20
C GLU A 24 2.41 4.14 -2.22
N LEU A 25 2.66 4.46 -0.94
CA LEU A 25 1.68 4.36 0.14
C LEU A 25 0.44 5.22 -0.14
N ARG A 26 0.63 6.49 -0.52
CA ARG A 26 -0.49 7.40 -0.84
C ARG A 26 -1.36 6.84 -1.96
N ARG A 27 -0.76 6.39 -3.07
CA ARG A 27 -1.53 5.82 -4.20
C ARG A 27 -2.28 4.56 -3.79
N ASN A 28 -1.64 3.69 -3.00
CA ASN A 28 -2.27 2.46 -2.53
C ASN A 28 -3.47 2.74 -1.63
N LEU A 29 -3.31 3.68 -0.68
CA LEU A 29 -4.36 4.09 0.24
C LEU A 29 -5.55 4.72 -0.49
N ILE A 30 -5.32 5.67 -1.40
CA ILE A 30 -6.39 6.31 -2.18
C ILE A 30 -7.19 5.27 -2.98
N ARG A 31 -6.50 4.32 -3.61
CA ARG A 31 -7.17 3.26 -4.38
C ARG A 31 -8.08 2.41 -3.50
N LYS A 32 -7.58 1.95 -2.34
CA LYS A 32 -8.35 1.14 -1.40
C LYS A 32 -9.57 1.89 -0.85
N LEU A 33 -9.38 3.16 -0.46
CA LEU A 33 -10.46 4.05 -0.03
C LEU A 33 -11.53 4.20 -1.11
N SER A 34 -11.11 4.40 -2.37
CA SER A 34 -12.04 4.57 -3.50
C SER A 34 -12.81 3.29 -3.82
N ALA A 35 -12.19 2.13 -3.59
CA ALA A 35 -12.81 0.82 -3.77
C ALA A 35 -13.69 0.39 -2.58
N GLY A 36 -13.60 1.09 -1.44
CA GLY A 36 -14.23 0.64 -0.19
C GLY A 36 -13.56 -0.61 0.40
N ASP A 37 -12.31 -0.88 0.02
CA ASP A 37 -11.55 -2.03 0.52
C ASP A 37 -11.17 -1.83 1.98
N GLU A 38 -11.10 -2.92 2.72
CA GLU A 38 -10.47 -2.95 4.05
C GLU A 38 -9.00 -2.48 3.93
N LEU A 39 -8.67 -1.42 4.67
CA LEU A 39 -7.39 -0.73 4.50
C LEU A 39 -6.25 -1.57 5.07
N PHE A 40 -6.40 -1.97 6.33
CA PHE A 40 -5.37 -2.67 7.10
C PHE A 40 -5.94 -3.93 7.77
N PRO A 41 -6.24 -4.97 6.97
CA PRO A 41 -6.74 -6.22 7.50
C PRO A 41 -5.77 -6.82 8.53
N GLY A 42 -6.32 -7.26 9.66
CA GLY A 42 -5.56 -7.85 10.75
C GLY A 42 -4.94 -6.85 11.75
N ILE A 43 -5.13 -5.54 11.57
CA ILE A 43 -4.82 -4.55 12.62
C ILE A 43 -6.04 -4.42 13.54
N LEU A 44 -5.96 -5.05 14.71
CA LEU A 44 -7.02 -4.99 15.72
C LEU A 44 -7.27 -3.55 16.18
N GLY A 45 -8.53 -3.12 16.17
CA GLY A 45 -8.94 -1.79 16.62
C GLY A 45 -8.68 -0.66 15.60
N TYR A 46 -8.20 -0.98 14.40
CA TYR A 46 -8.05 0.02 13.32
C TYR A 46 -9.39 0.67 12.96
N ASP A 47 -10.44 -0.14 12.85
CA ASP A 47 -11.78 0.33 12.48
C ASP A 47 -12.47 1.06 13.63
N ASP A 48 -12.06 0.80 14.87
CA ASP A 48 -12.78 1.26 16.06
C ASP A 48 -12.34 2.65 16.55
N SER A 49 -11.07 3.04 16.35
CA SER A 49 -10.57 4.40 16.59
C SER A 49 -9.04 4.41 16.50
N VAL A 50 -8.49 5.09 15.50
CA VAL A 50 -7.08 5.51 15.53
C VAL A 50 -7.01 7.01 15.30
N ILE A 51 -6.62 7.77 16.33
CA ILE A 51 -6.08 9.12 16.13
C ILE A 51 -4.62 8.93 15.72
N PRO A 52 -4.22 9.21 14.47
CA PRO A 52 -2.84 9.03 14.05
C PRO A 52 -1.98 10.15 14.67
N GLN A 53 -1.00 9.79 15.49
CA GLN A 53 0.11 10.69 15.82
C GLN A 53 1.04 10.72 14.60
N ILE A 54 1.01 11.82 13.85
CA ILE A 54 2.02 12.10 12.81
C ILE A 54 3.16 12.85 13.48
N GLU A 55 4.26 12.15 13.72
CA GLU A 55 5.55 12.76 14.07
C GLU A 55 6.13 13.39 12.77
N ASN A 56 6.49 14.68 12.83
CA ASN A 56 7.08 15.45 11.71
C ASN A 56 8.55 15.11 11.48
#